data_AF-A0A447J9Y2-F1
#
_entry.id   AF-A0A447J9Y2-F1
#
_cell.length_a   1.000
_cell.length_b   1.000
_cell.length_c   1.000
_cell.angle_alpha   90.00
_cell.angle_beta   90.00
_cell.angle_gamma   90.00
#
_symmetry.space_group_name_H-M   'P 1'
#
loop_
_entity.id
_entity.type
_entity.pdbx_description
1 polymer ?
#
loop_
_entity_poly.entity_id
_entity_poly.type
_entity_poly.pdbx_seq_one_letter_code
_entity_poly.pdbx_strand_id
1 'polypeptide(L)'
;MLPVFIGIGLGVLLGSIPLFVPGFPVALKLGLAGGPLIMALILGRIGSIGKLYWFMPPSANLALRELGIVLFLAVVGLKSGGDFVDTLTQGEGLSWIGYGIFHHRNSVDYRRSAGADFLPK
;
A
#
# COMPACT_ATOMS: atom_id res chain seq x y z
N MET A 1 -14.43 -7.81 15.63
CA MET A 1 -14.46 -6.44 15.08
C MET A 1 -14.45 -5.35 16.15
N LEU A 2 -15.16 -5.51 17.28
CA LEU A 2 -15.15 -4.55 18.39
C LEU A 2 -13.73 -4.09 18.85
N PRO A 3 -12.71 -4.97 19.01
CA PRO A 3 -11.36 -4.55 19.41
C PRO A 3 -10.70 -3.61 18.40
N VAL A 4 -11.01 -3.76 17.11
CA VAL A 4 -10.45 -2.94 16.02
C VAL A 4 -10.97 -1.51 16.12
N PHE A 5 -12.29 -1.35 16.29
CA PHE A 5 -12.90 -0.03 16.45
C PHE A 5 -12.41 0.68 17.72
N ILE A 6 -12.25 -0.05 18.82
CA ILE A 6 -11.71 0.50 20.07
C ILE A 6 -10.24 0.91 19.89
N GLY A 7 -9.42 0.06 19.28
CA GLY A 7 -8.01 0.36 19.02
C GLY A 7 -7.81 1.57 18.11
N ILE A 8 -8.59 1.67 17.03
CA ILE A 8 -8.57 2.83 16.13
C ILE A 8 -9.10 4.08 16.84
N GLY A 9 -10.21 3.98 17.57
CA GLY A 9 -10.79 5.11 18.30
C GLY A 9 -9.84 5.68 19.34
N LEU A 10 -9.26 4.82 20.19
CA LEU A 10 -8.22 5.21 21.14
C LEU A 10 -6.96 5.73 20.43
N GLY A 11 -6.61 5.12 19.30
CA GLY A 11 -5.50 5.54 18.45
C GLY A 11 -5.65 6.95 17.91
N VAL A 12 -6.82 7.29 17.38
CA VAL A 12 -7.12 8.63 16.87
C VAL A 12 -7.13 9.65 18.00
N LEU A 13 -7.69 9.30 19.16
CA LEU A 13 -7.66 10.15 20.35
C LEU A 13 -6.22 10.43 20.79
N LEU A 14 -5.39 9.39 20.92
CA LEU A 14 -3.98 9.52 21.26
C LEU A 14 -3.20 10.30 20.20
N GLY A 15 -3.44 10.03 18.91
CA GLY A 15 -2.75 10.65 17.79
C GLY A 15 -3.08 12.13 17.59
N SER A 16 -4.23 12.57 18.09
CA SER A 16 -4.67 13.95 18.04
C SER A 16 -4.00 14.83 19.10
N ILE A 17 -3.34 14.22 20.10
CA ILE A 17 -2.60 14.94 21.15
C ILE A 17 -1.33 15.53 20.54
N PRO A 18 -1.17 16.87 20.53
CA PRO A 18 0.05 17.50 20.03
C PRO A 18 1.21 17.27 21.01
N LEU A 19 2.31 16.71 20.51
CA LEU A 19 3.56 16.57 21.24
C LEU A 19 4.45 17.78 20.94
N PHE A 20 4.78 18.54 21.99
CA PHE A 20 5.71 19.65 21.90
C PHE A 20 7.11 19.13 22.21
N VAL A 21 7.95 19.02 21.18
CA VAL A 21 9.36 18.66 21.33
C VAL A 21 10.16 19.96 21.48
N PRO A 22 10.89 20.16 22.59
CA PRO A 22 11.72 21.36 22.76
C PRO A 22 12.78 21.41 21.65
N GLY A 23 12.75 22.47 20.84
CA GLY A 23 13.61 22.65 19.67
C GLY A 23 12.90 22.63 18.31
N PHE A 24 11.62 22.27 18.25
CA PHE A 24 10.81 22.31 17.02
C PHE A 24 9.83 23.51 17.02
N PRO A 25 9.73 24.29 15.92
CA PRO A 25 8.82 25.44 15.84
C PRO A 25 7.35 25.06 15.61
N VAL A 26 7.04 23.79 15.35
CA VAL A 26 5.68 23.29 15.07
C VAL A 26 5.37 22.12 15.99
N ALA A 27 4.16 22.10 16.56
CA ALA A 27 3.66 20.99 17.36
C ALA A 27 3.57 19.71 16.51
N LEU A 28 4.32 18.67 16.89
CA LEU A 28 4.30 17.39 16.21
C LEU A 28 3.05 16.63 16.63
N LYS A 29 2.12 16.46 15.69
CA LYS A 29 0.98 15.55 15.88
C LYS A 29 1.32 14.21 15.24
N LEU A 30 1.12 13.14 15.99
CA LEU A 30 1.16 11.77 15.47
C LEU A 30 0.11 11.55 14.37
N GLY A 31 -0.99 12.30 14.46
CA GLY A 31 -2.04 12.34 13.44
C GLY A 31 -2.84 11.04 13.36
N LEU A 32 -3.69 10.97 12.33
CA LEU A 32 -4.56 9.82 12.07
C LEU A 32 -3.78 8.56 11.64
N ALA A 33 -2.52 8.69 11.23
CA ALA A 33 -1.66 7.58 10.86
C ALA A 33 -0.85 7.04 12.06
N GLY A 34 -0.18 7.92 12.81
CA GLY A 34 0.71 7.51 13.90
C GLY A 34 -0.03 7.07 15.17
N GLY A 35 -1.16 7.72 15.49
CA GLY A 35 -1.93 7.41 16.69
C GLY A 35 -2.45 5.96 16.75
N PRO A 36 -3.18 5.49 15.72
CA PRO A 36 -3.61 4.09 15.64
C PRO A 36 -2.46 3.09 15.61
N LEU A 37 -1.32 3.43 14.99
CA LEU A 37 -0.15 2.55 14.95
C LEU A 37 0.43 2.34 16.36
N ILE A 38 0.62 3.42 17.12
CA ILE A 38 1.12 3.32 18.50
C ILE A 38 0.13 2.56 19.39
N MET A 39 -1.16 2.85 19.28
CA MET A 39 -2.17 2.13 20.07
C MET A 39 -2.28 0.66 19.68
N ALA A 40 -2.14 0.31 18.39
CA ALA A 40 -2.09 -1.07 17.95
C ALA A 40 -0.89 -1.81 18.54
N LEU A 41 0.27 -1.17 18.64
CA LEU A 41 1.47 -1.77 19.24
C LEU A 41 1.29 -2.00 20.76
N ILE A 42 0.73 -1.03 21.47
CA ILE A 42 0.47 -1.13 22.92
C ILE A 42 -0.57 -2.23 23.19
N LEU A 43 -1.71 -2.19 22.51
CA LEU A 43 -2.79 -3.18 22.69
C LEU A 43 -2.37 -4.57 22.22
N GLY A 44 -1.58 -4.66 21.15
CA GLY A 44 -1.00 -5.92 20.68
C GLY A 44 -0.05 -6.54 21.70
N ARG A 45 0.71 -5.73 22.45
CA ARG A 45 1.57 -6.20 23.55
C ARG A 45 0.78 -6.69 24.76
N ILE A 46 -0.35 -6.07 25.06
CA ILE A 46 -1.24 -6.51 26.16
C ILE A 46 -1.93 -7.83 25.80
N GLY A 47 -2.13 -8.11 24.51
CA GLY A 47 -2.57 -9.39 23.98
C GLY A 47 -4.07 -9.69 24.18
N SER A 48 -4.51 -9.79 25.43
CA SER A 48 -5.92 -10.00 25.77
C SER A 48 -6.28 -9.33 27.08
N ILE A 49 -7.41 -8.62 27.12
CA ILE A 49 -8.00 -8.13 28.38
C ILE A 49 -9.34 -8.85 28.55
N GLY A 50 -9.38 -9.82 29.46
CA GLY A 50 -10.58 -10.63 29.74
C GLY A 50 -11.04 -11.46 28.54
N LYS A 51 -12.28 -11.23 28.05
CA LYS A 51 -12.87 -11.91 26.89
C LYS A 51 -12.58 -11.22 25.55
N LEU A 52 -11.93 -10.04 25.56
CA LEU A 52 -11.54 -9.33 24.34
C LEU A 52 -10.13 -9.73 23.92
N TYR A 53 -10.05 -10.44 22.79
CA TYR A 53 -8.80 -10.70 22.10
C TYR A 53 -8.47 -9.51 21.21
N TRP A 54 -7.34 -8.85 21.48
CA TRP A 54 -6.81 -7.76 20.64
C TRP A 54 -6.12 -8.28 19.38
N PHE A 55 -6.07 -9.61 19.22
CA PHE A 55 -5.59 -10.29 18.03
C PHE A 55 -6.69 -10.39 16.96
N MET A 56 -6.30 -10.20 15.71
CA MET A 56 -7.20 -10.33 14.57
C MET A 56 -7.17 -11.77 14.02
N PRO A 57 -8.33 -12.46 13.93
CA PRO A 57 -8.39 -13.77 13.29
C PRO A 57 -7.83 -13.72 11.85
N PRO A 58 -7.11 -14.75 11.37
CA PRO A 58 -6.48 -14.72 10.04
C PRO A 58 -7.44 -14.39 8.90
N SER A 59 -8.68 -14.90 8.96
CA SER A 59 -9.74 -14.63 7.98
C SER A 59 -10.16 -13.16 7.95
N ALA A 60 -10.23 -12.50 9.11
CA ALA A 60 -10.54 -11.09 9.20
C ALA A 60 -9.44 -10.21 8.62
N ASN A 61 -8.17 -10.58 8.85
CA ASN A 61 -7.02 -9.86 8.28
C ASN A 61 -6.99 -9.99 6.75
N LEU A 62 -7.26 -11.19 6.23
CA LEU A 62 -7.37 -11.41 4.78
C LEU A 62 -8.48 -10.56 4.17
N ALA A 63 -9.69 -10.62 4.75
CA ALA A 63 -10.83 -9.86 4.27
C ALA A 63 -10.58 -8.35 4.28
N LEU A 64 -9.98 -7.80 5.36
CA LEU A 64 -9.65 -6.36 5.43
C LEU A 64 -8.60 -5.95 4.39
N ARG A 65 -7.59 -6.80 4.16
CA ARG A 65 -6.56 -6.56 3.14
C ARG A 65 -7.16 -6.57 1.73
N GLU A 66 -8.00 -7.57 1.44
CA GLU A 66 -8.69 -7.69 0.15
C GLU A 66 -9.65 -6.52 -0.08
N LEU A 67 -10.46 -6.16 0.93
CA LEU A 67 -11.34 -5.00 0.85
C LEU A 67 -10.57 -3.70 0.59
N GLY A 68 -9.43 -3.51 1.25
CA GLY A 68 -8.59 -2.33 1.02
C GLY A 68 -8.07 -2.24 -0.41
N ILE A 69 -7.55 -3.36 -0.96
CA ILE A 69 -7.06 -3.41 -2.34
C ILE A 69 -8.21 -3.24 -3.34
N VAL A 70 -9.35 -3.90 -3.13
CA VAL A 70 -10.53 -3.78 -4.01
C VAL A 70 -11.06 -2.35 -4.03
N LEU A 71 -11.20 -1.71 -2.86
CA LEU A 71 -11.67 -0.32 -2.78
C LEU A 71 -10.67 0.64 -3.43
N PHE A 72 -9.37 0.44 -3.19
CA PHE A 72 -8.31 1.23 -3.82
C PHE A 72 -8.33 1.11 -5.34
N LEU A 73 -8.37 -0.13 -5.87
CA LEU A 73 -8.41 -0.38 -7.31
C LEU A 73 -9.70 0.13 -7.96
N ALA A 74 -10.84 0.05 -7.26
CA ALA A 74 -12.10 0.60 -7.75
C ALA A 74 -12.00 2.12 -7.93
N VAL A 75 -11.52 2.85 -6.92
CA VAL A 75 -11.40 4.31 -6.99
C VAL A 75 -10.34 4.74 -8.02
N VAL A 76 -9.18 4.10 -8.03
CA VAL A 76 -8.12 4.41 -9.01
C VAL A 76 -8.60 4.10 -10.42
N GLY A 77 -9.23 2.95 -10.65
CA GLY A 77 -9.75 2.55 -11.95
C GLY A 77 -10.84 3.49 -12.46
N LEU A 78 -11.76 3.94 -11.60
CA LEU A 78 -12.76 4.95 -11.97
C LEU A 78 -12.12 6.29 -12.30
N LYS A 79 -11.13 6.73 -11.52
CA LYS A 79 -10.45 8.00 -11.72
C LYS A 79 -9.58 8.02 -12.98
N SER A 80 -8.85 6.94 -13.27
CA SER A 80 -8.01 6.84 -14.47
C SER A 80 -8.77 6.41 -15.71
N GLY A 81 -9.96 5.80 -15.55
CA GLY A 81 -10.76 5.26 -16.65
C GLY A 81 -11.33 6.34 -17.57
N GLY A 82 -11.71 7.50 -17.02
CA GLY A 82 -12.26 8.61 -17.79
C GLY A 82 -11.30 9.13 -18.86
N ASP A 83 -10.03 9.32 -18.48
CA ASP A 83 -8.99 9.84 -19.37
C ASP A 83 -8.22 8.72 -20.10
N PHE A 84 -8.63 7.45 -19.94
CA PHE A 84 -7.87 6.30 -20.42
C PHE A 84 -7.68 6.32 -21.94
N VAL A 85 -8.76 6.50 -22.70
CA VAL A 85 -8.73 6.47 -24.16
C VAL A 85 -7.94 7.65 -24.73
N ASP A 86 -8.12 8.84 -24.15
CA ASP A 86 -7.40 10.05 -24.56
C ASP A 86 -5.89 9.91 -24.26
N THR A 87 -5.53 9.39 -23.08
CA THR A 87 -4.14 9.10 -22.73
C THR A 87 -3.53 8.03 -23.66
N LEU A 88 -4.32 7.04 -24.08
CA LEU A 88 -3.86 5.97 -24.95
C LEU A 88 -3.59 6.46 -26.38
N THR A 89 -4.51 7.25 -26.93
CA THR A 89 -4.53 7.60 -28.36
C THR A 89 -3.86 8.93 -28.67
N GLN A 90 -3.99 9.93 -27.78
CA GLN A 90 -3.49 11.28 -27.96
C GLN A 90 -2.30 11.58 -27.04
N GLY A 91 -2.16 10.85 -25.93
CA GLY A 91 -1.04 10.98 -25.00
C GLY A 91 0.17 10.12 -25.34
N GLU A 92 1.05 9.95 -24.36
CA GLU A 92 2.24 9.09 -24.41
C GLU A 92 1.89 7.58 -24.48
N GLY A 93 0.62 7.16 -24.39
CA GLY A 93 0.25 5.75 -24.31
C GLY A 93 0.81 4.88 -25.45
N LEU A 94 0.76 5.39 -26.69
CA LEU A 94 1.34 4.72 -27.85
C LEU A 94 2.88 4.63 -27.78
N SER A 95 3.56 5.66 -27.26
CA SER A 95 5.03 5.66 -27.12
C SER A 95 5.47 4.57 -26.12
N TRP A 96 4.77 4.45 -24.97
CA TRP A 96 5.02 3.42 -23.97
C TRP A 96 4.80 1.99 -24.50
N ILE A 97 3.76 1.75 -25.30
CA ILE A 97 3.55 0.46 -25.97
C ILE A 97 4.71 0.16 -26.93
N GLY A 98 5.15 1.16 -27.70
CA GLY A 98 6.31 1.05 -28.58
C GLY A 98 7.60 0.69 -27.82
N TYR A 99 7.88 1.37 -26.71
CA TYR A 99 9.01 1.05 -25.84
C TYR A 99 8.92 -0.36 -25.23
N GLY A 100 7.73 -0.81 -24.84
CA GLY A 100 7.51 -2.17 -24.34
C GLY A 100 7.83 -3.25 -25.37
N ILE A 101 7.35 -3.07 -26.61
CA ILE A 101 7.63 -4.00 -27.73
C ILE A 101 9.12 -4.01 -28.07
N PHE A 102 9.74 -2.82 -28.14
CA PHE A 102 11.15 -2.69 -28.46
C PHE A 102 12.03 -3.35 -27.40
N HIS A 103 11.74 -3.12 -26.12
CA HIS A 103 12.47 -3.73 -25.01
C HIS A 103 12.30 -5.26 -25.01
N HIS A 104 11.08 -5.76 -25.17
CA HIS A 104 10.83 -7.21 -25.22
C HIS A 104 11.59 -7.88 -26.37
N ARG A 105 11.64 -7.27 -27.56
CA ARG A 105 12.39 -7.79 -28.70
C ARG A 105 13.89 -7.87 -28.37
N ASN A 106 14.43 -6.78 -27.83
CA ASN A 106 15.84 -6.72 -27.47
C ASN A 106 16.22 -7.73 -26.37
N SER A 107 15.34 -7.98 -25.39
CA SER A 107 15.54 -9.00 -24.35
C SER A 107 15.49 -10.45 -24.86
N VAL A 108 14.77 -10.71 -25.95
CA VAL A 108 14.73 -12.02 -26.60
C VAL A 108 15.98 -12.24 -27.45
N ASP A 109 16.41 -11.21 -28.18
CA ASP A 109 17.64 -11.26 -28.99
C ASP A 109 18.88 -11.39 -28.09
N TYR A 110 18.91 -10.70 -26.94
CA TYR A 110 19.99 -10.85 -25.96
C TYR A 110 20.08 -12.29 -25.40
N ARG A 111 18.94 -12.93 -25.14
CA ARG A 111 18.90 -14.33 -24.67
C ARG A 111 19.36 -15.32 -25.75
N ARG A 112 19.06 -15.06 -27.03
CA ARG A 112 19.53 -15.91 -28.13
C ARG A 112 21.03 -15.77 -28.38
N SER A 113 21.56 -14.55 -28.38
CA SER A 113 22.99 -14.30 -28.57
C SER A 113 23.80 -14.86 -27.40
N ALA A 114 23.36 -14.64 -26.16
CA ALA A 114 24.02 -15.20 -24.99
C ALA A 114 23.95 -16.75 -24.96
N GLY A 115 22.89 -17.38 -25.46
CA GLY A 115 22.78 -18.84 -25.53
C GLY A 115 23.64 -19.47 -26.63
N ALA A 116 23.92 -18.74 -27.72
CA ALA A 116 24.74 -19.22 -28.84
C ALA A 116 26.25 -19.18 -28.54
N ASP A 117 26.70 -18.27 -27.69
CA ASP A 117 28.12 -18.14 -27.29
C ASP A 117 28.59 -19.20 -26.28
N PHE A 118 27.68 -19.99 -25.69
CA PHE A 118 28.00 -21.07 -24.74
C PHE A 118 28.17 -22.46 -25.40
N LEU A 119 28.07 -22.57 -26.73
CA LEU A 119 28.39 -23.84 -27.42
C LEU A 119 29.89 -23.92 -27.73
N PRO A 120 30.63 -24.89 -27.16
CA PRO A 120 32.01 -25.15 -27.56
C PRO A 120 32.02 -25.64 -29.03
N LYS A 121 32.86 -25.01 -29.85
CA LYS A 121 33.13 -25.42 -31.23
C LYS A 121 33.93 -26.71 -31.26
#